data_AF-A0AAU0LVH3-F1
#
_entry.id   AF-A0AAU0LVH3-F1
#
_cell.length_a   1.000
_cell.length_b   1.000
_cell.length_c   1.000
_cell.angle_alpha   90.00
_cell.angle_beta   90.00
_cell.angle_gamma   90.00
#
_symmetry.space_group_name_H-M   'P 1'
#
loop_
_entity.id
_entity.type
_entity.pdbx_description
1 polymer ?
#
loop_
_entity_poly.entity_id
_entity_poly.type
_entity_poly.pdbx_seq_one_letter_code
_entity_poly.pdbx_strand_id
1 'polypeptide(L)' 'MTIEENNNLVDIASKKKDGVYSKKPYTYAVKDGKMVAYADYFGDVYRCFRGFNSHIRKVQRYEVRATLTTIIKEL' A
#
# COMPACT_ATOMS: atom_id res chain seq x y z
N MET A 1 -3.51 -11.17 2.66
CA MET A 1 -2.15 -10.93 3.15
C MET A 1 -2.00 -11.58 4.51
N THR A 2 -0.96 -12.38 4.70
CA THR A 2 -0.61 -12.94 6.01
C THR A 2 0.13 -11.90 6.86
N ILE A 3 0.28 -12.16 8.16
CA ILE A 3 1.01 -11.28 9.08
C ILE A 3 2.50 -11.16 8.65
N GLU A 4 3.12 -12.26 8.25
CA GLU A 4 4.53 -12.27 7.79
C GLU A 4 4.73 -11.43 6.52
N GLU A 5 3.81 -11.56 5.55
CA GLU A 5 3.84 -10.74 4.33
C GLU A 5 3.72 -9.25 4.66
N ASN A 6 2.83 -8.89 5.59
CA ASN A 6 2.65 -7.51 6.04
C ASN A 6 3.91 -6.97 6.72
N ASN A 7 4.50 -7.74 7.64
CA ASN A 7 5.72 -7.33 8.35
C ASN A 7 6.89 -7.11 7.37
N ASN A 8 7.06 -8.02 6.40
CA ASN A 8 8.08 -7.89 5.36
C ASN A 8 7.87 -6.63 4.51
N LEU A 9 6.62 -6.32 4.13
CA LEU A 9 6.31 -5.09 3.39
C LEU A 9 6.60 -3.83 4.21
N VAL A 10 6.29 -3.82 5.50
CA VAL A 10 6.61 -2.72 6.42
C VAL A 10 8.12 -2.52 6.52
N ASP A 11 8.89 -3.60 6.68
CA ASP A 11 10.36 -3.55 6.73
C ASP A 11 10.95 -3.01 5.43
N ILE A 12 10.43 -3.43 4.28
CA ILE A 12 10.86 -2.90 2.98
C ILE A 12 10.49 -1.42 2.87
N ALA A 13 9.26 -1.04 3.22
CA ALA A 13 8.76 0.33 3.13
C ALA A 13 9.61 1.31 3.95
N SER A 14 10.09 0.90 5.13
CA SER A 14 10.98 1.71 5.97
C SER A 14 12.29 2.13 5.31
N LYS A 15 12.71 1.42 4.26
CA LYS A 15 13.95 1.65 3.52
C LYS A 15 13.71 2.36 2.18
N LYS A 16 12.47 2.72 1.87
CA LYS A 16 12.08 3.36 0.60
C LYS A 16 11.82 4.84 0.80
N LYS A 17 11.99 5.60 -0.29
CA LYS A 17 11.51 6.97 -0.39
C LYS A 17 10.00 6.96 -0.65
N ASP A 18 9.39 8.14 -0.56
CA ASP A 18 7.98 8.31 -0.84
C ASP A 18 7.65 7.88 -2.27
N GLY A 19 6.57 7.12 -2.42
CA GLY A 19 6.13 6.63 -3.73
C GLY A 19 5.34 5.33 -3.69
N VAL A 20 5.06 4.80 -4.88
CA VAL A 20 4.28 3.57 -5.07
C VAL A 20 5.16 2.48 -5.65
N TYR A 21 5.16 1.33 -4.98
CA TYR A 21 6.00 0.18 -5.28
C TYR A 21 5.16 -1.09 -5.44
N SER A 22 5.75 -2.11 -6.08
CA SER A 22 5.10 -3.40 -6.29
C SER A 22 5.96 -4.53 -5.74
N LYS A 23 5.33 -5.44 -5.00
CA LYS A 23 5.91 -6.70 -4.53
C LYS A 23 4.81 -7.74 -4.67
N LYS A 24 4.86 -8.54 -5.74
CA LYS A 24 3.79 -9.49 -6.10
C LYS A 24 3.34 -10.29 -4.86
N PRO A 25 2.02 -10.41 -4.60
CA PRO A 25 0.89 -9.91 -5.41
C PRO A 25 0.46 -8.45 -5.15
N TYR A 26 1.16 -7.69 -4.30
CA TYR A 26 0.72 -6.40 -3.78
C TYR A 26 1.35 -5.20 -4.50
N THR A 27 0.60 -4.09 -4.51
CA THR A 27 1.12 -2.75 -4.82
C THR A 27 0.90 -1.88 -3.58
N TYR A 28 1.92 -1.17 -3.11
CA TYR A 28 1.88 -0.45 -1.85
C TYR A 28 2.44 0.97 -1.98
N ALA A 29 1.90 1.86 -1.17
CA ALA A 29 2.26 3.26 -1.05
C ALA A 29 3.13 3.47 0.20
N VAL A 30 4.25 4.18 0.02
CA VAL A 30 5.16 4.58 1.09
C VAL A 30 5.15 6.10 1.20
N LYS A 31 5.09 6.60 2.44
CA LYS A 31 5.27 8.00 2.79
C LYS A 31 5.97 8.12 4.14
N ASP A 32 6.98 8.99 4.25
CA ASP A 32 7.77 9.22 5.47
C ASP A 32 8.33 7.92 6.08
N GLY A 33 8.81 7.02 5.21
CA GLY A 33 9.33 5.71 5.60
C GLY A 33 8.28 4.74 6.16
N LYS A 34 6.99 4.97 5.89
CA LYS A 34 5.89 4.11 6.37
C LYS A 34 5.04 3.65 5.21
N MET A 35 4.59 2.39 5.27
CA MET A 35 3.54 1.90 4.38
C MET A 35 2.20 2.54 4.80
N VAL A 36 1.59 3.34 3.93
CA VAL A 36 0.37 4.10 4.23
C VAL A 36 -0.88 3.52 3.58
N ALA A 37 -0.71 2.75 2.51
CA ALA A 37 -1.78 2.01 1.85
C ALA A 37 -1.20 0.87 1.02
N TYR A 38 -2.02 -0.14 0.73
CA TYR A 38 -1.70 -1.16 -0.27
C TYR A 38 -2.95 -1.57 -1.03
N ALA A 39 -2.73 -2.22 -2.17
CA ALA A 39 -3.75 -2.88 -2.94
C ALA A 39 -3.30 -4.31 -3.24
N ASP A 40 -4.26 -5.23 -3.26
CA ASP A 40 -4.00 -6.60 -3.69
C ASP A 40 -4.10 -6.76 -5.22
N TYR A 41 -3.95 -7.99 -5.68
CA TYR A 41 -4.01 -8.34 -7.09
C TYR A 41 -5.37 -8.04 -7.73
N PHE A 42 -6.45 -8.09 -6.96
CA PHE A 42 -7.83 -7.89 -7.41
C PHE A 42 -8.25 -6.42 -7.43
N GLY A 43 -7.37 -5.52 -6.95
CA GLY A 43 -7.60 -4.09 -6.90
C GLY A 43 -8.35 -3.63 -5.65
N ASP A 44 -8.44 -4.48 -4.63
CA ASP A 44 -8.95 -4.08 -3.32
C ASP A 44 -7.89 -3.23 -2.61
N VAL A 45 -8.23 -1.98 -2.30
CA VAL A 45 -7.35 -0.96 -1.73
C VAL A 45 -7.61 -0.81 -0.25
N TYR A 46 -6.53 -0.82 0.53
CA TYR A 46 -6.54 -0.75 1.98
C TYR A 46 -5.66 0.43 2.45
N ARG A 47 -6.11 1.16 3.47
CA ARG A 47 -5.31 2.15 4.19
C ARG A 47 -4.64 1.50 5.39
N CYS A 48 -3.38 1.83 5.62
CA CYS A 48 -2.59 1.32 6.73
C CYS A 48 -2.54 2.36 7.85
N PHE A 49 -3.01 1.97 9.04
CA PHE A 49 -3.03 2.77 10.25
C PHE A 49 -2.29 2.05 11.36
N ARG A 50 -0.96 2.23 11.40
CA ARG A 50 -0.06 1.60 12.37
C ARG A 50 -0.17 0.06 12.39
N GLY A 51 -1.15 -0.49 13.11
CA GLY A 51 -1.43 -1.93 13.21
C GLY A 51 -2.76 -2.38 12.58
N PHE A 52 -3.58 -1.45 12.06
CA PHE A 52 -4.86 -1.76 11.44
C PHE A 52 -4.83 -1.45 9.94
N ASN A 53 -5.37 -2.36 9.14
CA ASN A 53 -5.60 -2.13 7.71
C ASN A 53 -7.10 -2.02 7.49
N SER A 54 -7.54 -0.92 6.88
CA SER A 54 -8.96 -0.67 6.60
C SER A 54 -9.18 -0.70 5.10
N HIS A 55 -10.10 -1.55 4.62
CA HIS A 55 -10.52 -1.53 3.22
C HIS A 55 -11.21 -0.20 2.92
N ILE A 56 -10.78 0.47 1.85
CA ILE A 56 -11.32 1.77 1.44
C ILE A 56 -12.27 1.61 0.25
N ARG A 57 -11.82 0.88 -0.77
CA ARG A 57 -12.54 0.71 -2.05
C ARG A 57 -11.89 -0.36 -2.89
N LYS A 58 -12.63 -0.82 -3.90
CA LYS A 58 -12.12 -1.62 -5.01
C LYS A 58 -11.97 -0.77 -6.25
N VAL A 59 -10.86 -0.89 -6.96
CA VAL A 59 -10.58 -0.17 -8.21
C VAL A 59 -10.12 -1.15 -9.29
N GLN A 60 -10.11 -0.73 -10.55
CA GLN A 60 -9.54 -1.57 -11.59
C GLN A 60 -8.02 -1.66 -11.41
N ARG A 61 -7.44 -2.82 -11.78
CA ARG A 61 -6.02 -3.10 -11.53
C ARG A 61 -5.07 -2.05 -12.09
N TYR A 62 -5.39 -1.46 -13.25
CA TYR A 62 -4.56 -0.41 -13.86
C TYR A 62 -4.68 0.95 -13.15
N GLU A 63 -5.75 1.18 -12.37
CA GLU A 63 -6.00 2.41 -11.61
C GLU A 63 -5.35 2.39 -10.22
N VAL A 64 -4.93 1.21 -9.75
CA VAL A 64 -4.31 1.01 -8.43
C VAL A 64 -3.19 2.00 -8.18
N ARG A 65 -2.27 2.16 -9.14
CA ARG A 65 -1.10 3.03 -8.99
C ARG A 65 -1.51 4.49 -8.83
N ALA A 66 -2.44 4.97 -9.67
CA ALA A 66 -2.95 6.33 -9.60
C ALA A 66 -3.71 6.59 -8.28
N THR A 67 -4.51 5.62 -7.83
CA THR A 67 -5.25 5.67 -6.56
C THR A 67 -4.29 5.78 -5.38
N LEU A 68 -3.27 4.91 -5.31
CA LEU A 68 -2.27 4.92 -4.25
C LEU A 68 -1.44 6.22 -4.26
N THR A 69 -1.08 6.74 -5.43
CA THR A 69 -0.41 8.05 -5.54
C THR A 69 -1.27 9.19 -5.02
N THR A 70 -2.60 9.14 -5.25
CA THR A 70 -3.53 10.14 -4.73
C THR A 70 -3.56 10.11 -3.21
N ILE A 71 -3.63 8.92 -2.60
CA ILE A 71 -3.60 8.76 -1.13
C ILE A 71 -2.31 9.35 -0.52
N ILE A 72 -1.15 9.17 -1.17
CA ILE A 72 0.11 9.77 -0.68
C ILE A 72 0.04 11.30 -0.66
N LYS A 73 -0.60 11.92 -1.65
CA LYS A 73 -0.72 13.39 -1.78
C LYS A 73 -1.70 14.01 -0.79
N GLU A 74 -2.70 13.25 -0.35
CA GLU A 74 -3.73 13.69 0.61
C GLU A 74 -3.27 13.61 2.08
N LEU A 75 -2.21 12.83 2.34
CA LEU A 75 -1.55 12.75 3.65
C LEU A 75 -0.60 13.93 3.86
#